data_AF-A0A8I2K7Z2-F1
#
_entry.id   AF-A0A8I2K7Z2-F1
#
_cell.length_a   1.000
_cell.length_b   1.000
_cell.length_c   1.000
_cell.angle_alpha   90.00
_cell.angle_beta   90.00
_cell.angle_gamma   90.00
#
_symmetry.space_group_name_H-M   'P 1'
#
loop_
_entity.id
_entity.type
_entity.pdbx_description
1 polymer ?
#
loop_
_entity_poly.entity_id
_entity_poly.type
_entity_poly.pdbx_seq_one_letter_code
_entity_poly.pdbx_strand_id
1 'polypeptide(L)'
;ACDAYDIDVVVRLTGDSPVVSPEIGEIILKSHFNSGADFTEVRKFAVGTNSQVYNVEALKRVIEMVGRADYSEHMTLYMINNPDIFKVNYVDTPEELVRDYRLTLDYPEDLEMFSELFKKLSQEGLDSTLVNVFNVLDENSHIPQINAHRAQIYKTDEKLIKLLKEKTTIKSELSSPRSQLE
;
A
#
# COMPACT_ATOMS: atom_id res chain seq x y z
N ALA A 1 -6.26 20.07 2.75
CA ALA A 1 -7.43 19.19 2.95
C ALA A 1 -7.47 18.70 4.39
N CYS A 2 -6.48 17.93 4.86
CA CYS A 2 -6.45 17.44 6.24
C CYS A 2 -6.63 18.55 7.28
N ASP A 3 -5.89 19.66 7.19
CA ASP A 3 -6.04 20.79 8.12
C ASP A 3 -7.43 21.45 8.06
N ALA A 4 -8.10 21.42 6.91
CA ALA A 4 -9.43 22.03 6.75
C ALA A 4 -10.55 21.15 7.32
N TYR A 5 -10.29 19.85 7.52
CA TYR A 5 -11.24 18.87 8.02
C TYR A 5 -10.82 18.28 9.38
N ASP A 6 -9.77 18.83 10.00
CA ASP A 6 -9.23 18.36 11.29
C ASP A 6 -8.92 16.85 11.29
N ILE A 7 -8.18 16.41 10.26
CA ILE A 7 -7.82 15.00 10.06
C ILE A 7 -6.39 14.75 10.53
N ASP A 8 -6.23 13.87 11.51
CA ASP A 8 -4.91 13.44 12.04
C ASP A 8 -4.36 12.19 11.36
N VAL A 9 -5.24 11.29 10.92
CA VAL A 9 -4.89 9.99 10.36
C VAL A 9 -5.62 9.80 9.03
N VAL A 10 -4.88 9.38 8.01
CA VAL A 10 -5.43 9.09 6.68
C VAL A 10 -5.24 7.63 6.32
N VAL A 11 -6.31 7.02 5.80
CA VAL A 11 -6.25 5.71 5.14
C VAL A 11 -6.21 5.96 3.63
N ARG A 12 -5.13 5.56 2.98
CA ARG A 12 -4.92 5.67 1.54
C ARG A 12 -5.35 4.38 0.86
N LEU A 13 -6.15 4.57 -0.19
CA LEU A 13 -6.56 3.58 -1.18
C LEU A 13 -6.17 4.07 -2.57
N THR A 14 -6.02 3.17 -3.53
CA THR A 14 -5.85 3.53 -4.95
C THR A 14 -7.11 3.17 -5.73
N GLY A 15 -7.55 4.06 -6.63
CA GLY A 15 -8.82 3.91 -7.34
C GLY A 15 -8.82 2.81 -8.42
N ASP A 16 -7.64 2.29 -8.75
CA ASP A 16 -7.39 1.18 -9.67
C ASP A 16 -7.51 -0.20 -9.02
N SER A 17 -7.84 -0.27 -7.72
CA SER A 17 -7.90 -1.50 -6.93
C SER A 17 -9.35 -1.83 -6.57
N PRO A 18 -10.08 -2.62 -7.38
CA PRO A 18 -11.54 -2.78 -7.25
C PRO A 18 -11.97 -3.65 -6.06
N VAL A 19 -11.03 -4.40 -5.47
CA VAL A 19 -11.29 -5.42 -4.44
C VAL A 19 -10.39 -5.22 -3.21
N VAL A 20 -10.20 -3.96 -2.80
CA VAL A 20 -9.50 -3.66 -1.54
C VAL A 20 -10.25 -4.28 -0.36
N SER A 21 -9.51 -4.93 0.55
CA SER A 21 -10.09 -5.61 1.71
C SER A 21 -10.33 -4.66 2.88
N PRO A 22 -11.59 -4.50 3.32
CA PRO A 22 -11.90 -3.81 4.56
C PRO A 22 -11.27 -4.49 5.79
N GLU A 23 -11.18 -5.82 5.80
CA GLU A 23 -10.61 -6.61 6.90
C GLU A 23 -9.12 -6.29 7.10
N ILE A 24 -8.34 -6.22 6.01
CA ILE A 24 -6.95 -5.74 6.06
C ILE A 24 -6.91 -4.31 6.58
N GLY A 25 -7.80 -3.43 6.09
CA GLY A 25 -7.92 -2.05 6.54
C GLY A 25 -8.13 -1.91 8.05
N GLU A 26 -9.03 -2.70 8.63
CA GLU A 26 -9.29 -2.71 10.08
C GLU A 26 -8.08 -3.19 10.88
N ILE A 27 -7.42 -4.25 10.41
CA ILE A 27 -6.21 -4.82 11.05
C ILE A 27 -5.10 -3.77 11.11
N ILE A 28 -4.81 -3.10 9.99
CA ILE A 28 -3.74 -2.10 9.96
C ILE A 28 -4.11 -0.85 10.75
N LEU A 29 -5.38 -0.40 10.72
CA LEU A 29 -5.82 0.78 11.44
C LEU A 29 -5.71 0.57 12.95
N LYS A 30 -6.17 -0.59 13.45
CA LYS A 30 -6.03 -0.94 14.87
C LYS A 30 -4.56 -1.03 15.29
N SER A 31 -3.72 -1.67 14.47
CA SER A 31 -2.28 -1.78 14.75
C SER A 31 -1.56 -0.42 14.71
N HIS A 32 -1.97 0.47 13.81
CA HIS A 32 -1.46 1.84 13.69
C HIS A 32 -1.67 2.61 14.99
N PHE A 33 -2.92 2.64 15.50
CA PHE A 33 -3.22 3.33 16.76
C PHE A 33 -2.51 2.70 17.97
N ASN A 34 -2.42 1.37 18.04
CA ASN A 34 -1.73 0.70 19.14
C ASN A 34 -0.21 0.95 19.15
N SER A 35 0.38 1.03 17.96
CA SER A 35 1.82 1.24 17.81
C SER A 35 2.21 2.70 17.92
N GLY A 36 1.30 3.65 17.64
CA GLY A 36 1.65 5.08 17.50
C GLY A 36 2.67 5.30 16.38
N ALA A 37 2.58 4.51 15.31
CA ALA A 37 3.46 4.59 14.16
C ALA A 37 3.11 5.77 13.26
N ASP A 38 4.08 6.24 12.48
CA ASP A 38 3.90 7.28 11.47
C ASP A 38 3.25 6.74 10.19
N PHE A 39 3.56 5.49 9.89
CA PHE A 39 3.07 4.77 8.73
C PHE A 39 2.82 3.31 9.10
N THR A 40 1.74 2.71 8.59
CA THR A 40 1.44 1.30 8.79
C THR A 40 0.91 0.66 7.51
N GLU A 41 1.45 -0.52 7.20
CA GLU A 41 0.97 -1.40 6.14
C GLU A 41 1.16 -2.88 6.53
N VAL A 42 0.53 -3.78 5.78
CA VAL A 42 0.75 -5.22 5.97
C VAL A 42 1.98 -5.72 5.20
N ARG A 43 2.60 -6.81 5.68
CA ARG A 43 3.79 -7.41 5.02
C ARG A 43 3.48 -8.18 3.75
N LYS A 44 2.36 -8.91 3.73
CA LYS A 44 1.98 -9.82 2.64
C LYS A 44 0.53 -9.60 2.27
N PHE A 45 0.25 -9.49 0.98
CA PHE A 45 -1.09 -9.25 0.47
C PHE A 45 -1.09 -9.51 -1.04
N ALA A 46 -2.25 -9.87 -1.59
CA ALA A 46 -2.43 -9.85 -3.04
C ALA A 46 -2.40 -8.40 -3.52
N VAL A 47 -1.72 -8.11 -4.62
CA VAL A 47 -1.62 -6.75 -5.16
C VAL A 47 -3.03 -6.20 -5.39
N GLY A 48 -3.29 -4.97 -4.93
CA GLY A 48 -4.61 -4.32 -5.05
C GLY A 48 -5.59 -4.64 -3.92
N THR A 49 -5.17 -5.37 -2.88
CA THR A 49 -6.06 -5.71 -1.74
C THR A 49 -5.74 -4.95 -0.45
N ASN A 50 -4.57 -4.32 -0.36
CA ASN A 50 -4.10 -3.66 0.85
C ASN A 50 -4.44 -2.17 0.89
N SER A 51 -4.54 -1.64 2.10
CA SER A 51 -4.65 -0.21 2.42
C SER A 51 -3.37 0.28 3.10
N GLN A 52 -3.21 1.60 3.20
CA GLN A 52 -2.06 2.22 3.85
C GLN A 52 -2.54 3.27 4.86
N VAL A 53 -1.98 3.28 6.08
CA VAL A 53 -2.37 4.26 7.12
C VAL A 53 -1.20 5.20 7.42
N TYR A 54 -1.45 6.50 7.43
CA TYR A 54 -0.46 7.52 7.73
C TYR A 54 -0.95 8.48 8.80
N ASN A 55 -0.04 8.91 9.67
CA ASN A 55 -0.20 10.15 10.41
C ASN A 55 -0.01 11.34 9.47
N VAL A 56 -0.92 12.30 9.54
CA VAL A 56 -0.84 13.55 8.78
C VAL A 56 0.41 14.35 9.15
N GLU A 57 0.81 14.34 10.42
CA GLU A 57 2.06 14.95 10.87
C GLU A 57 3.30 14.31 10.24
N ALA A 58 3.28 13.01 9.93
CA ALA A 58 4.38 12.38 9.19
C ALA A 58 4.45 12.89 7.75
N LEU A 59 3.30 13.06 7.09
CA LEU A 59 3.22 13.64 5.75
C LEU A 59 3.74 15.09 5.71
N LYS A 60 3.37 15.90 6.71
CA LYS A 60 3.87 17.29 6.86
C LYS A 60 5.39 17.31 7.04
N ARG A 61 5.92 16.46 7.92
CA ARG A 61 7.38 16.33 8.13
C ARG A 61 8.13 15.97 6.85
N VAL A 62 7.59 15.06 6.02
CA VAL A 62 8.19 14.77 4.70
C VAL A 62 8.27 16.05 3.87
N ILE A 63 7.15 16.76 3.71
CA ILE A 63 7.08 17.98 2.90
C ILE A 63 8.06 19.06 3.41
N GLU A 64 8.14 19.25 4.73
CA GLU A 64 9.07 20.20 5.35
C GLU A 64 10.54 19.84 5.06
N MET A 65 10.89 18.56 5.13
CA MET A 65 12.27 18.09 4.92
C MET A 65 12.71 18.14 3.46
N VAL A 66 11.81 17.84 2.52
CA VAL A 66 12.16 17.77 1.09
C VAL A 66 11.77 19.03 0.31
N GLY A 67 11.02 19.95 0.94
CA GLY A 67 10.43 21.14 0.34
C GLY A 67 9.28 20.84 -0.63
N ARG A 68 9.55 19.96 -1.60
CA ARG A 68 8.57 19.50 -2.60
C ARG A 68 8.66 17.98 -2.76
N ALA A 69 7.55 17.29 -2.45
CA ALA A 69 7.44 15.84 -2.61
C ALA A 69 7.15 15.47 -4.08
N ASP A 70 8.15 15.63 -4.94
CA ASP A 70 8.04 15.33 -6.38
C ASP A 70 7.70 13.87 -6.68
N TYR A 71 7.97 12.96 -5.74
CA TYR A 71 7.64 11.54 -5.82
C TYR A 71 6.48 11.16 -4.89
N SER A 72 5.54 12.08 -4.67
CA SER A 72 4.37 11.89 -3.80
C SER A 72 3.43 10.76 -4.23
N GLU A 73 3.45 10.32 -5.49
CA GLU A 73 2.79 9.07 -5.93
C GLU A 73 3.29 7.86 -5.13
N HIS A 74 4.58 7.86 -4.81
CA HIS A 74 5.26 6.85 -4.01
C HIS A 74 5.54 7.34 -2.58
N MET A 75 4.63 8.13 -2.01
CA MET A 75 4.80 8.77 -0.69
C MET A 75 5.33 7.81 0.37
N THR A 76 4.83 6.57 0.40
CA THR A 76 5.28 5.49 1.28
C THR A 76 6.81 5.34 1.37
N LEU A 77 7.51 5.52 0.24
CA LEU A 77 8.96 5.33 0.18
C LEU A 77 9.73 6.38 0.99
N TYR A 78 9.18 7.58 1.21
CA TYR A 78 9.78 8.55 2.11
C TYR A 78 9.77 8.08 3.57
N MET A 79 8.79 7.28 3.98
CA MET A 79 8.75 6.70 5.32
C MET A 79 9.65 5.47 5.41
N ILE A 80 9.55 4.55 4.43
CA ILE A 80 10.30 3.29 4.42
C ILE A 80 11.81 3.51 4.30
N ASN A 81 12.25 4.44 3.44
CA ASN A 81 13.68 4.65 3.20
C ASN A 81 14.37 5.47 4.30
N ASN A 82 13.62 5.99 5.29
CA ASN A 82 14.15 6.82 6.37
C ASN A 82 13.69 6.32 7.76
N PRO A 83 14.05 5.08 8.14
CA PRO A 83 13.60 4.47 9.40
C PRO A 83 14.13 5.17 10.65
N ASP A 84 15.22 5.94 10.54
CA ASP A 84 15.75 6.77 11.63
C ASP A 84 14.89 8.02 11.90
N ILE A 85 14.00 8.39 10.96
CA ILE A 85 13.15 9.58 11.02
C ILE A 85 11.69 9.20 11.28
N PHE A 86 11.22 8.12 10.66
CA PHE A 86 9.83 7.70 10.71
C PHE A 86 9.65 6.34 11.37
N LYS A 87 8.67 6.27 12.26
CA LYS A 87 8.25 5.00 12.85
C LYS A 87 7.37 4.24 11.87
N VAL A 88 7.95 3.29 11.15
CA VAL A 88 7.20 2.39 10.25
C VAL A 88 6.78 1.13 11.00
N ASN A 89 5.49 0.81 10.95
CA ASN A 89 4.93 -0.41 11.52
C ASN A 89 4.46 -1.35 10.41
N TYR A 90 4.82 -2.63 10.55
CA TYR A 90 4.45 -3.67 9.61
C TYR A 90 3.62 -4.72 10.32
N VAL A 91 2.45 -5.01 9.78
CA VAL A 91 1.52 -5.97 10.37
C VAL A 91 1.58 -7.29 9.61
N ASP A 92 1.60 -8.40 10.33
CA ASP A 92 1.45 -9.71 9.73
C ASP A 92 0.00 -9.93 9.34
N THR A 93 -0.22 -10.32 8.09
CA THR A 93 -1.55 -10.55 7.53
C THR A 93 -2.01 -11.97 7.88
N PRO A 94 -3.28 -12.17 8.29
CA PRO A 94 -3.87 -13.49 8.38
C PRO A 94 -3.70 -14.27 7.08
N GLU A 95 -3.38 -15.56 7.17
CA GLU A 95 -3.03 -16.40 6.01
C GLU A 95 -4.18 -16.51 5.01
N GLU A 96 -5.41 -16.49 5.49
CA GLU A 96 -6.63 -16.49 4.69
C GLU A 96 -6.78 -15.23 3.80
N LEU A 97 -6.10 -14.13 4.14
CA LEU A 97 -6.11 -12.87 3.38
C LEU A 97 -4.86 -12.71 2.50
N VAL A 98 -4.07 -13.77 2.31
CA VAL A 98 -2.84 -13.73 1.50
C VAL A 98 -2.95 -14.67 0.30
N ARG A 99 -2.83 -14.10 -0.91
CA ARG A 99 -2.67 -14.82 -2.18
C ARG A 99 -1.67 -14.09 -3.08
N ASP A 100 -1.12 -14.79 -4.06
CA ASP A 100 -0.22 -14.23 -5.08
C ASP A 100 -1.01 -13.88 -6.35
N TYR A 101 -1.94 -12.94 -6.22
CA TYR A 101 -2.77 -12.45 -7.32
C TYR A 101 -2.52 -10.97 -7.59
N ARG A 102 -2.72 -10.58 -8.85
CA ARG A 102 -2.64 -9.19 -9.30
C ARG A 102 -4.05 -8.62 -9.51
N LEU A 103 -4.57 -7.94 -8.50
CA LEU A 103 -5.95 -7.41 -8.46
C LEU A 103 -5.99 -5.87 -8.57
N THR A 104 -5.27 -5.32 -9.55
CA THR A 104 -5.30 -3.88 -9.91
C THR A 104 -5.61 -3.71 -11.40
N LEU A 105 -6.10 -2.54 -11.81
CA LEU A 105 -6.72 -2.26 -13.12
C LEU A 105 -5.90 -1.24 -13.93
N ASP A 106 -4.77 -1.68 -14.49
CA ASP A 106 -3.84 -0.83 -15.26
C ASP A 106 -3.78 -1.21 -16.76
N TYR A 107 -3.99 -2.49 -17.07
CA TYR A 107 -3.86 -3.05 -18.41
C TYR A 107 -5.18 -3.63 -18.93
N PRO A 108 -5.34 -3.78 -20.26
CA PRO A 108 -6.51 -4.45 -20.82
C PRO A 108 -6.73 -5.86 -20.26
N GLU A 109 -5.65 -6.62 -19.99
CA GLU A 109 -5.74 -7.96 -19.41
C GLU A 109 -6.28 -7.93 -17.97
N ASP A 110 -6.06 -6.83 -17.24
CA ASP A 110 -6.64 -6.66 -15.91
C ASP A 110 -8.16 -6.54 -16.00
N LEU A 111 -8.66 -5.77 -16.97
CA LEU A 111 -10.09 -5.62 -17.21
C LEU A 111 -10.72 -6.94 -17.66
N GLU A 112 -10.03 -7.72 -18.49
CA GLU A 112 -10.46 -9.06 -18.89
C GLU A 112 -10.57 -9.99 -17.69
N MET A 113 -9.51 -10.07 -16.86
CA MET A 113 -9.50 -10.85 -15.63
C MET A 113 -10.63 -10.46 -14.68
N PHE A 114 -10.82 -9.16 -14.42
CA PHE A 114 -11.91 -8.68 -13.57
C PHE A 114 -13.28 -8.97 -14.16
N SER A 115 -13.45 -8.86 -15.48
CA SER A 115 -14.72 -9.17 -16.14
C SER A 115 -15.10 -10.64 -15.95
N GLU A 116 -14.13 -11.56 -16.04
CA GLU A 116 -14.37 -12.98 -15.75
C GLU A 116 -14.66 -13.23 -14.27
N LEU A 117 -13.87 -12.64 -13.36
CA LEU A 117 -14.07 -12.75 -11.91
C LEU A 117 -15.46 -12.28 -11.48
N PHE A 118 -15.86 -11.07 -11.87
CA PHE A 118 -17.15 -10.51 -11.48
C PHE A 118 -18.33 -11.24 -12.14
N LYS A 119 -18.13 -11.77 -13.35
CA LYS A 119 -19.12 -12.67 -13.97
C LYS A 119 -19.30 -13.95 -13.16
N LYS A 120 -18.23 -14.56 -12.66
CA LYS A 120 -18.28 -15.76 -11.82
C LYS A 120 -18.98 -15.49 -10.48
N LEU A 121 -18.56 -14.43 -9.78
CA LEU A 121 -19.22 -14.00 -8.53
C LEU A 121 -20.72 -13.79 -8.74
N SER A 122 -21.10 -13.11 -9.84
CA SER A 122 -22.51 -12.87 -10.18
C SER A 122 -23.28 -14.17 -10.48
N GLN A 123 -22.67 -15.11 -11.21
CA GLN A 123 -23.28 -16.41 -11.52
C GLN A 123 -23.50 -17.29 -10.28
N GLU A 124 -22.60 -17.18 -9.30
CA GLU A 124 -22.67 -17.93 -8.05
C GLU A 124 -23.50 -17.23 -6.97
N GLY A 125 -23.96 -15.99 -7.22
CA GLY A 125 -24.71 -15.19 -6.26
C GLY A 125 -23.88 -14.74 -5.05
N LEU A 126 -22.57 -14.55 -5.25
CA LEU A 126 -21.62 -14.17 -4.21
C LEU A 126 -21.36 -12.66 -4.23
N ASP A 127 -21.32 -12.07 -3.03
CA ASP A 127 -20.79 -10.71 -2.85
C ASP A 127 -19.28 -10.67 -3.11
N SER A 128 -18.75 -9.52 -3.53
CA SER A 128 -17.34 -9.32 -3.85
C SER A 128 -16.45 -9.11 -2.62
N THR A 129 -16.66 -9.89 -1.56
CA THR A 129 -15.76 -9.92 -0.41
C THR A 129 -14.42 -10.52 -0.81
N LEU A 130 -13.33 -10.17 -0.11
CA LEU A 130 -12.00 -10.69 -0.47
C LEU A 130 -11.95 -12.24 -0.39
N VAL A 131 -12.63 -12.81 0.60
CA VAL A 131 -12.72 -14.28 0.76
C VAL A 131 -13.44 -14.92 -0.43
N ASN A 132 -14.57 -14.38 -0.86
CA ASN A 132 -15.29 -14.92 -2.03
C ASN A 132 -14.45 -14.74 -3.31
N VAL A 133 -13.80 -13.59 -3.48
CA VAL A 133 -12.89 -13.33 -4.61
C VAL A 133 -11.78 -14.39 -4.64
N PHE A 134 -11.12 -14.65 -3.51
CA PHE A 134 -10.07 -15.66 -3.45
C PHE A 134 -10.59 -17.07 -3.72
N ASN A 135 -11.73 -17.45 -3.14
CA ASN A 135 -12.32 -18.77 -3.41
C ASN A 135 -12.62 -18.96 -4.90
N VAL A 136 -13.24 -17.97 -5.55
CA VAL A 136 -13.51 -18.03 -6.99
C VAL A 136 -12.22 -18.15 -7.80
N LEU A 137 -11.17 -17.40 -7.46
CA LEU A 137 -9.88 -17.45 -8.17
C LEU A 137 -9.11 -18.76 -7.90
N ASP A 138 -9.16 -19.26 -6.67
CA ASP A 138 -8.55 -20.54 -6.25
C ASP A 138 -9.20 -21.71 -7.02
N GLU A 139 -10.52 -21.69 -7.19
CA GLU A 139 -11.28 -22.71 -7.94
C GLU A 139 -11.20 -22.55 -9.47
N ASN A 140 -10.91 -21.33 -9.96
CA ASN A 140 -10.86 -21.01 -11.39
C ASN A 140 -9.48 -20.45 -11.77
N SER A 141 -8.44 -21.28 -11.62
CA SER A 141 -7.04 -20.88 -11.77
C SER A 141 -6.64 -20.26 -13.11
N HIS A 142 -7.46 -20.40 -14.17
CA HIS A 142 -7.24 -19.69 -15.44
C HIS A 142 -7.46 -18.17 -15.33
N ILE A 143 -8.39 -17.71 -14.48
CA ILE A 143 -8.74 -16.29 -14.33
C ILE A 143 -7.53 -15.48 -13.85
N PRO A 144 -6.87 -15.79 -12.71
CA PRO A 144 -5.71 -15.00 -12.27
C PRO A 144 -4.50 -15.11 -13.21
N GLN A 145 -4.47 -16.07 -14.13
CA GLN A 145 -3.38 -16.21 -15.11
C GLN A 145 -3.50 -15.23 -16.29
N ILE A 146 -4.68 -14.66 -16.53
CA ILE A 146 -4.93 -13.70 -17.62
C ILE A 146 -3.94 -12.53 -17.54
N ASN A 147 -3.71 -11.99 -16.34
CA ASN A 147 -2.83 -10.85 -16.12
C ASN A 147 -1.55 -11.17 -15.32
N ALA A 148 -1.30 -12.43 -14.95
CA ALA A 148 -0.16 -12.82 -14.12
C ALA A 148 1.21 -12.45 -14.72
N HIS A 149 1.30 -12.32 -16.05
CA HIS A 149 2.52 -11.94 -16.75
C HIS A 149 2.82 -10.43 -16.68
N ARG A 150 1.88 -9.60 -16.20
CA ARG A 150 2.06 -8.15 -16.04
C ARG A 150 2.83 -7.85 -14.76
N ALA A 151 3.96 -7.16 -14.92
CA ALA A 151 4.81 -6.74 -13.81
C ALA A 151 4.40 -5.38 -13.25
N GLN A 152 4.62 -5.18 -11.95
CA GLN A 152 4.58 -3.85 -11.34
C GLN A 152 5.90 -3.13 -11.62
N ILE A 153 5.91 -2.19 -12.58
CA ILE A 153 7.14 -1.56 -13.10
C ILE A 153 8.00 -0.95 -11.98
N TYR A 154 7.38 -0.32 -10.98
CA TYR A 154 8.09 0.29 -9.83
C TYR A 154 8.74 -0.74 -8.88
N LYS A 155 8.45 -2.04 -9.04
CA LYS A 155 9.09 -3.15 -8.31
C LYS A 155 10.05 -3.98 -9.16
N THR A 156 9.99 -3.89 -10.48
CA THR A 156 10.79 -4.73 -11.38
C THR A 156 11.81 -3.95 -12.20
N ASP A 157 11.59 -2.66 -12.46
CA ASP A 157 12.54 -1.83 -13.18
C ASP A 157 13.64 -1.32 -12.23
N GLU A 158 14.85 -1.88 -12.36
CA GLU A 158 15.99 -1.55 -11.51
C GLU A 158 16.38 -0.06 -11.55
N LYS A 159 16.23 0.60 -12.71
CA LYS A 159 16.58 2.02 -12.85
C LYS A 159 15.57 2.87 -12.08
N LEU A 160 14.28 2.55 -12.20
CA LEU A 160 13.23 3.22 -11.47
C LEU A 160 13.36 2.98 -9.97
N ILE A 161 13.61 1.74 -9.52
CA ILE A 161 13.83 1.42 -8.11
C ILE A 161 14.99 2.25 -7.54
N LYS A 162 16.12 2.29 -8.25
CA LYS A 162 17.28 3.08 -7.83
C LYS A 162 16.96 4.57 -7.76
N LEU A 163 16.27 5.11 -8.76
CA LEU A 163 15.85 6.49 -8.79
C LEU A 163 14.93 6.82 -7.61
N LEU A 164 13.88 6.02 -7.40
CA LEU A 164 12.92 6.22 -6.32
C LEU A 164 13.62 6.17 -4.96
N LYS A 165 14.50 5.19 -4.75
CA LYS A 165 15.29 5.09 -3.51
C LYS A 165 16.15 6.33 -3.29
N GLU A 166 16.89 6.78 -4.31
CA GLU A 166 17.73 7.98 -4.21
C GLU A 166 16.89 9.23 -3.89
N LYS A 167 15.74 9.37 -4.53
CA LYS A 167 14.89 10.57 -4.44
C LYS A 167 14.02 10.62 -3.20
N THR A 168 13.78 9.48 -2.57
CA THR A 168 12.96 9.38 -1.35
C THR A 168 13.78 9.15 -0.09
N THR A 169 15.10 8.97 -0.20
CA THR A 169 16.02 9.06 0.95
C THR A 169 16.27 10.53 1.29
N ILE A 170 15.93 10.92 2.52
CA ILE A 170 16.13 12.27 3.04
C ILE A 170 17.58 12.37 3.53
N LYS A 171 18.40 13.15 2.81
CA LYS A 171 19.78 13.41 3.19
C LYS A 171 19.76 14.39 4.37
N SER A 172 20.01 13.90 5.59
CA SER A 172 20.13 14.80 6.74
C SER A 172 21.42 15.62 6.58
N GLU A 173 21.32 16.94 6.45
CA GLU A 173 22.39 17.85 6.93
C GLU A 173 22.22 18.18 8.43
N LEU A 174 21.25 17.54 9.09
CA LEU A 174 20.81 17.81 10.47
C LEU A 174 21.10 16.68 11.47
N SER A 175 22.12 15.85 11.22
CA SER A 175 22.77 15.07 12.29
C SER A 175 23.78 15.96 13.03
N SER A 176 23.29 17.03 13.67
CA SER A 176 24.05 17.65 14.76
C SER A 176 24.00 16.68 15.96
N PRO A 177 25.14 16.28 16.54
CA PRO A 177 25.15 15.30 17.62
C PRO A 177 24.44 15.88 18.85
N ARG A 178 23.32 15.26 19.24
CA ARG A 178 22.80 15.31 20.61
C ARG A 178 23.80 14.59 21.53
N SER A 179 24.90 15.28 21.84
CA SER A 179 25.82 15.02 22.95
C SER A 179 26.67 16.28 23.04
N GLN A 180 26.32 17.25 23.88
CA GLN A 180 26.84 17.36 25.23
C GLN A 180 25.99 18.37 26.00
N LEU A 181 25.32 17.92 27.04
CA LEU A 181 24.89 18.70 28.21
C LEU A 181 24.62 17.66 29.31
N GLU A 182 25.72 17.11 29.83
CA GLU A 182 25.84 16.68 31.23
C GLU A 182 26.72 17.71 31.94
#